data_AF-A0A3C1EQQ0-F1
#
_entry.id   AF-A0A3C1EQQ0-F1
#
_cell.length_a   1.000
_cell.length_b   1.000
_cell.length_c   1.000
_cell.angle_alpha   90.00
_cell.angle_beta   90.00
_cell.angle_gamma   90.00
#
_symmetry.space_group_name_H-M   'P 1'
#
loop_
_entity.id
_entity.type
_entity.pdbx_description
1 polymer ?
#
loop_
_entity_poly.entity_id
_entity_poly.type
_entity_poly.pdbx_seq_one_letter_code
_entity_poly.pdbx_strand_id
1 'polypeptide(L)'
;MGIFTVFSLFFLSLPCRAGQDWSLPPIPELRFVHTAPAAGRMLYNEVLRQGIPMLAASDYDGLGRQASVLQAWVRPRHVISLVPTDHGYHLQAEGGEILDISKELGLALAHMNQYFEMTPAALKNPITHEDLRRAFLSPEGAARTQALFDDMLAHAIRTPGKVIFPETGGKATVHDDVIDFHQVPDMTRPPLSRIAEVLSDPDRIMSRAGDVSELYRLYPQAMADIDASGLLRDALTKLPARRARGTPEAQLLKLMKLALETALENSSDSWILEPEEEFKVIARDVWRGRYAGHWHTHPPGLSPEGWKAAGPPSGPDMENARQSGQFLTLSFHPEGFDVYDLSGLAGLPEIEPARIRKISYRSAQWREHFQKLHSRMKDSASSPSRN
;
A
#
# COMPACT_ATOMS: atom_id res chain seq x y z
N MET A 1 17.96 30.98 -29.28
CA MET A 1 16.84 30.56 -30.15
C MET A 1 17.17 29.15 -30.64
N GLY A 2 16.63 28.05 -30.13
CA GLY A 2 15.38 27.84 -29.41
C GLY A 2 14.49 26.92 -30.24
N ILE A 3 14.77 25.61 -30.23
CA ILE A 3 13.81 24.57 -30.62
C ILE A 3 14.06 23.39 -29.65
N PHE A 4 13.28 23.35 -28.57
CA PHE A 4 13.12 22.17 -27.74
C PHE A 4 11.98 21.35 -28.35
N THR A 5 12.30 20.16 -28.85
CA THR A 5 11.32 19.19 -29.33
C THR A 5 10.71 18.48 -28.12
N VAL A 6 9.46 18.81 -27.81
CA VAL A 6 8.64 18.10 -26.83
C VAL A 6 8.23 16.77 -27.46
N PHE A 7 8.79 15.66 -26.97
CA PHE A 7 8.29 14.33 -27.27
C PHE A 7 7.10 14.04 -26.35
N SER A 8 5.90 14.25 -26.87
CA SER A 8 4.66 13.73 -26.28
C SER A 8 4.60 12.23 -26.56
N LEU A 9 5.04 11.41 -25.60
CA LEU A 9 4.76 9.97 -25.60
C LEU A 9 3.38 9.75 -25.01
N PHE A 10 2.40 9.52 -25.90
CA PHE A 10 1.13 8.90 -25.59
C PHE A 10 1.40 7.49 -25.03
N PHE A 11 1.36 7.32 -23.71
CA PHE A 11 1.25 6.00 -23.10
C PHE A 11 -0.21 5.56 -23.16
N LEU A 12 -0.48 4.63 -24.07
CA LEU A 12 -1.70 3.82 -24.03
C LEU A 12 -1.65 2.99 -22.75
N SER A 13 -2.54 3.31 -21.82
CA SER A 13 -2.84 2.50 -20.65
C SER A 13 -3.39 1.16 -21.11
N LEU A 14 -2.52 0.14 -21.11
CA LEU A 14 -2.98 -1.24 -21.15
C LEU A 14 -3.57 -1.55 -19.78
N PRO A 15 -4.80 -2.10 -19.70
CA PRO A 15 -5.36 -2.50 -18.42
C PRO A 15 -4.51 -3.67 -17.88
N CYS A 16 -3.85 -3.47 -16.73
CA CYS A 16 -3.31 -4.56 -15.93
C CYS A 16 -4.46 -5.51 -15.58
N ARG A 17 -4.65 -6.53 -16.43
CA ARG A 17 -5.53 -7.67 -16.21
C ARG A 17 -4.71 -8.79 -15.57
N ALA A 18 -4.45 -8.66 -14.28
CA ALA A 18 -4.09 -9.74 -13.37
C ALA A 18 -4.20 -9.18 -11.95
N GLY A 19 -5.27 -9.50 -11.22
CA GLY A 19 -5.50 -8.99 -9.86
C GLY A 19 -6.95 -8.73 -9.46
N GLN A 20 -7.93 -8.89 -10.36
CA GLN A 20 -9.34 -8.54 -10.10
C GLN A 20 -10.11 -9.42 -9.10
N ASP A 21 -9.49 -10.44 -8.49
CA ASP A 21 -10.24 -11.40 -7.66
C ASP A 21 -10.40 -10.99 -6.18
N TRP A 22 -9.80 -9.88 -5.76
CA TRP A 22 -10.09 -9.26 -4.47
C TRP A 22 -10.29 -7.75 -4.64
N SER A 23 -11.45 -7.39 -5.20
CA SER A 23 -12.03 -6.08 -4.95
C SER A 23 -13.24 -6.32 -4.04
N LEU A 24 -13.48 -5.41 -3.08
CA LEU A 24 -14.82 -5.32 -2.51
C LEU A 24 -15.79 -5.25 -3.70
N PRO A 25 -16.86 -6.07 -3.75
CA PRO A 25 -17.81 -5.96 -4.83
C PRO A 25 -18.25 -4.49 -4.93
N PRO A 26 -18.33 -3.90 -6.13
CA PRO A 26 -18.90 -2.57 -6.28
C PRO A 26 -20.25 -2.56 -5.55
N ILE A 27 -20.49 -1.51 -4.77
CA ILE A 27 -21.66 -1.32 -3.92
C ILE A 27 -22.91 -1.21 -4.82
N PRO A 28 -23.49 -2.31 -5.31
CA PRO A 28 -24.81 -2.71 -4.85
C PRO A 28 -25.01 -4.23 -4.73
N GLU A 29 -25.89 -4.61 -3.79
CA GLU A 29 -26.47 -5.96 -3.55
C GLU A 29 -25.78 -6.92 -2.55
N LEU A 30 -25.14 -6.42 -1.50
CA LEU A 30 -24.91 -7.26 -0.31
C LEU A 30 -26.20 -7.30 0.55
N ARG A 31 -26.93 -8.43 0.49
CA ARG A 31 -28.05 -8.73 1.40
C ARG A 31 -27.52 -9.40 2.67
N PHE A 32 -27.45 -8.63 3.75
CA PHE A 32 -27.09 -9.14 5.07
C PHE A 32 -28.33 -9.68 5.79
N VAL A 33 -28.32 -10.96 6.16
CA VAL A 33 -29.33 -11.56 7.03
C VAL A 33 -28.72 -11.66 8.42
N HIS A 34 -29.20 -10.84 9.35
CA HIS A 34 -28.86 -10.94 10.77
C HIS A 34 -29.94 -11.70 11.52
N THR A 35 -29.61 -12.89 12.02
CA THR A 35 -30.31 -13.53 13.14
C THR A 35 -29.30 -13.67 14.26
N ALA A 36 -29.53 -12.98 15.38
CA ALA A 36 -28.65 -13.03 16.55
C ALA A 36 -28.70 -14.40 17.23
N PRO A 37 -27.56 -14.90 17.76
CA PRO A 37 -27.67 -15.68 19.01
C PRO A 37 -26.49 -15.52 20.00
N ALA A 38 -26.64 -16.23 21.12
CA ALA A 38 -25.93 -16.18 22.40
C ALA A 38 -24.40 -16.41 22.38
N ALA A 39 -23.72 -15.82 23.37
CA ALA A 39 -22.35 -16.07 23.87
C ALA A 39 -21.17 -16.11 22.86
N GLY A 40 -21.40 -15.87 21.57
CA GLY A 40 -20.37 -15.78 20.52
C GLY A 40 -20.73 -14.73 19.47
N ARG A 41 -19.76 -14.34 18.65
CA ARG A 41 -19.99 -13.44 17.50
C ARG A 41 -20.23 -14.27 16.25
N MET A 42 -21.38 -14.13 15.62
CA MET A 42 -21.66 -14.77 14.34
C MET A 42 -20.64 -14.31 13.28
N LEU A 43 -20.09 -15.24 12.53
CA LEU A 43 -19.17 -14.95 11.44
C LEU A 43 -19.92 -14.46 10.21
N TYR A 44 -19.44 -13.37 9.60
CA TYR A 44 -19.96 -12.89 8.32
C TYR A 44 -19.73 -13.92 7.20
N ASN A 45 -20.67 -13.99 6.26
CA ASN A 45 -20.58 -14.92 5.13
C ASN A 45 -19.32 -14.70 4.29
N GLU A 46 -18.83 -13.46 4.20
CA GLU A 46 -17.60 -13.07 3.53
C GLU A 46 -16.37 -13.70 4.21
N VAL A 47 -16.32 -13.75 5.54
CA VAL A 47 -15.27 -14.45 6.29
C VAL A 47 -15.29 -15.94 5.95
N LEU A 48 -16.47 -16.56 5.91
CA LEU A 48 -16.63 -17.98 5.65
C LEU A 48 -16.29 -18.37 4.20
N ARG A 49 -16.74 -17.55 3.23
CA ARG A 49 -16.65 -17.86 1.80
C ARG A 49 -15.38 -17.37 1.12
N GLN A 50 -14.75 -16.33 1.65
CA GLN A 50 -13.56 -15.71 1.04
C GLN A 50 -12.39 -15.69 2.01
N GLY A 51 -12.60 -15.27 3.26
CA GLY A 51 -11.54 -15.14 4.26
C GLY A 51 -10.85 -16.48 4.58
N ILE A 52 -11.61 -17.50 4.96
CA ILE A 52 -11.06 -18.83 5.30
C ILE A 52 -10.32 -19.47 4.10
N PRO A 53 -10.90 -19.52 2.88
CA PRO A 53 -10.17 -20.00 1.72
C PRO A 53 -8.87 -19.23 1.45
N MET A 54 -8.86 -17.91 1.64
CA MET A 54 -7.67 -17.08 1.45
C MET A 54 -6.58 -17.41 2.50
N LEU A 55 -6.95 -17.57 3.77
CA LEU A 55 -6.02 -18.05 4.81
C LEU A 55 -5.41 -19.40 4.43
N ALA A 56 -6.23 -20.31 3.91
CA ALA A 56 -5.79 -21.64 3.51
C ALA A 56 -4.82 -21.59 2.31
N ALA A 57 -5.12 -20.78 1.30
CA ALA A 57 -4.35 -20.68 0.06
C ALA A 57 -3.03 -19.92 0.23
N SER A 58 -3.02 -18.85 1.03
CA SER A 58 -1.83 -18.01 1.26
C SER A 58 -0.89 -18.53 2.33
N ASP A 59 -1.30 -19.55 3.10
CA ASP A 59 -0.60 -19.99 4.32
C ASP A 59 -0.24 -18.82 5.25
N TYR A 60 -1.19 -17.89 5.42
CA TYR A 60 -1.01 -16.68 6.22
C TYR A 60 -0.47 -17.00 7.62
N ASP A 61 0.73 -16.50 7.94
CA ASP A 61 1.44 -16.73 9.20
C ASP A 61 1.52 -18.22 9.61
N GLY A 62 1.56 -19.14 8.63
CA GLY A 62 1.60 -20.59 8.87
C GLY A 62 0.25 -21.21 9.27
N LEU A 63 -0.86 -20.47 9.12
CA LEU A 63 -2.20 -20.91 9.48
C LEU A 63 -2.89 -21.73 8.37
N GLY A 64 -2.27 -21.88 7.19
CA GLY A 64 -2.91 -22.45 5.99
C GLY A 64 -3.42 -23.87 6.19
N ARG A 65 -2.67 -24.70 6.92
CA ARG A 65 -3.10 -26.06 7.25
C ARG A 65 -4.34 -26.07 8.14
N GLN A 66 -4.36 -25.24 9.19
CA GLN A 66 -5.51 -25.19 10.10
C GLN A 66 -6.73 -24.56 9.41
N ALA A 67 -6.52 -23.53 8.59
CA ALA A 67 -7.55 -22.92 7.77
C ALA A 67 -8.13 -23.91 6.74
N SER A 68 -7.33 -24.82 6.18
CA SER A 68 -7.81 -25.88 5.27
C SER A 68 -8.73 -26.88 5.98
N VAL A 69 -8.36 -27.31 7.20
CA VAL A 69 -9.22 -28.16 8.04
C VAL A 69 -10.52 -27.43 8.39
N LEU A 70 -10.39 -26.17 8.77
CA LEU A 70 -11.52 -25.31 9.05
C LEU A 70 -12.44 -25.16 7.84
N GLN A 71 -11.91 -24.94 6.64
CA GLN A 71 -12.71 -24.78 5.41
C GLN A 71 -13.59 -26.01 5.14
N ALA A 72 -13.04 -27.22 5.33
CA ALA A 72 -13.80 -28.46 5.21
C ALA A 72 -14.92 -28.56 6.25
N TRP A 73 -14.64 -28.12 7.48
CA TRP A 73 -15.63 -28.06 8.56
C TRP A 73 -16.69 -26.98 8.34
N VAL A 74 -16.36 -25.82 7.79
CA VAL A 74 -17.35 -24.74 7.54
C VAL A 74 -18.31 -25.11 6.41
N ARG A 75 -17.86 -25.81 5.38
CA ARG A 75 -18.61 -26.05 4.13
C ARG A 75 -20.05 -26.57 4.30
N PRO A 76 -20.36 -27.56 5.17
CA PRO A 76 -21.72 -28.03 5.35
C PRO A 76 -22.57 -27.19 6.34
N ARG A 77 -22.04 -26.07 6.86
CA ARG A 77 -22.65 -25.30 7.95
C ARG A 77 -23.01 -23.88 7.48
N HIS A 78 -24.15 -23.37 7.92
CA HIS A 78 -24.70 -22.08 7.46
C HIS A 78 -24.60 -20.96 8.49
N VAL A 79 -24.63 -21.28 9.78
CA VAL A 79 -24.51 -20.32 10.88
C VAL A 79 -23.41 -20.80 11.81
N ILE A 80 -22.37 -19.99 11.93
CA ILE A 80 -21.18 -20.28 12.73
C ILE A 80 -20.88 -19.06 13.58
N SER A 81 -20.70 -19.29 14.87
CA SER A 81 -20.28 -18.26 15.83
C SER A 81 -18.86 -18.52 16.30
N LEU A 82 -18.07 -17.46 16.39
CA LEU A 82 -16.76 -17.45 17.02
C LEU A 82 -16.92 -17.11 18.50
N VAL A 83 -16.47 -18.03 19.36
CA VAL A 83 -16.59 -17.92 20.82
C VAL A 83 -15.19 -17.89 21.43
N PRO A 84 -14.83 -16.82 22.16
CA PRO A 84 -13.57 -16.77 22.90
C PRO A 84 -13.60 -17.73 24.10
N THR A 85 -12.47 -18.33 24.40
CA THR A 85 -12.26 -19.20 25.57
C THR A 85 -11.02 -18.76 26.34
N ASP A 86 -10.78 -19.31 27.53
CA ASP A 86 -9.59 -18.99 28.35
C ASP A 86 -8.26 -19.34 27.66
N HIS A 87 -8.30 -20.22 26.64
CA HIS A 87 -7.11 -20.74 25.97
C HIS A 87 -7.08 -20.47 24.46
N GLY A 88 -8.08 -19.78 23.91
CA GLY A 88 -8.16 -19.50 22.49
C GLY A 88 -9.58 -19.22 22.04
N TYR A 89 -10.02 -19.94 21.02
CA TYR A 89 -11.35 -19.79 20.44
C TYR A 89 -11.90 -21.15 20.07
N HIS A 90 -13.22 -21.26 20.08
CA HIS A 90 -13.91 -22.32 19.36
C HIS A 90 -14.96 -21.73 18.43
N LEU A 91 -15.29 -22.51 17.41
CA LEU A 91 -16.41 -22.24 16.53
C LEU A 91 -17.59 -23.08 16.96
N GLN A 92 -18.76 -22.45 17.07
CA GLN A 92 -20.00 -23.10 17.41
C GLN A 92 -20.98 -23.01 16.23
N ALA A 93 -21.41 -24.16 15.71
CA ALA A 93 -22.46 -24.23 14.70
C ALA A 93 -23.86 -24.20 15.35
N GLU A 94 -24.88 -23.87 14.57
CA GLU A 94 -26.29 -23.87 15.02
C GLU A 94 -26.74 -25.20 15.64
N GLY A 95 -26.21 -26.34 15.15
CA GLY A 95 -26.49 -27.67 15.69
C GLY A 95 -25.79 -28.01 17.02
N GLY A 96 -25.08 -27.05 17.62
CA GLY A 96 -24.31 -27.25 18.86
C GLY A 96 -22.95 -27.89 18.65
N GLU A 97 -22.57 -28.18 17.41
CA GLU A 97 -21.25 -28.72 17.08
C GLU A 97 -20.16 -27.68 17.34
N ILE A 98 -19.07 -28.12 17.95
CA ILE A 98 -17.94 -27.27 18.34
C ILE A 98 -16.68 -27.72 17.60
N LEU A 99 -15.90 -26.75 17.12
CA LEU A 99 -14.55 -26.96 16.63
C LEU A 99 -13.59 -26.02 17.37
N ASP A 100 -12.68 -26.60 18.15
CA ASP A 100 -11.58 -25.85 18.75
C ASP A 100 -10.58 -25.42 17.67
N ILE A 101 -10.16 -24.17 17.74
CA ILE A 101 -9.17 -23.58 16.83
C ILE A 101 -8.04 -22.94 17.63
N SER A 102 -6.90 -22.69 16.97
CA SER A 102 -5.79 -21.99 17.62
C SER A 102 -6.20 -20.57 17.98
N LYS A 103 -5.48 -19.99 18.94
CA LYS A 103 -5.66 -18.58 19.31
C LYS A 103 -5.39 -17.67 18.11
N GLU A 104 -4.36 -17.97 17.34
CA GLU A 104 -3.91 -17.20 16.18
C GLU A 104 -4.97 -17.21 15.07
N LEU A 105 -5.51 -18.38 14.74
CA LEU A 105 -6.61 -18.48 13.77
C LEU A 105 -7.88 -17.80 14.26
N GLY A 106 -8.22 -17.96 15.54
CA GLY A 106 -9.37 -17.28 16.13
C GLY A 106 -9.25 -15.75 16.12
N LEU A 107 -8.05 -15.21 16.36
CA LEU A 107 -7.77 -13.77 16.23
C LEU A 107 -7.91 -13.29 14.78
N ALA A 108 -7.34 -14.00 13.81
CA ALA A 108 -7.48 -13.65 12.40
C ALA A 108 -8.95 -13.64 11.96
N LEU A 109 -9.74 -14.64 12.37
CA LEU A 109 -11.18 -14.67 12.13
C LEU A 109 -11.91 -13.50 12.81
N ALA A 110 -11.55 -13.17 14.05
CA ALA A 110 -12.16 -12.05 14.77
C ALA A 110 -11.89 -10.70 14.07
N HIS A 111 -10.67 -10.47 13.61
CA HIS A 111 -10.28 -9.25 12.90
C HIS A 111 -10.97 -9.12 11.54
N MET A 112 -10.98 -10.19 10.74
CA MET A 112 -11.76 -10.23 9.50
C MET A 112 -13.25 -9.96 9.79
N ASN A 113 -13.81 -10.54 10.86
CA ASN A 113 -15.19 -10.31 11.23
C ASN A 113 -15.47 -8.85 11.59
N GLN A 114 -14.58 -8.20 12.34
CA GLN A 114 -14.67 -6.77 12.64
C GLN A 114 -14.63 -5.92 11.36
N TYR A 115 -13.73 -6.26 10.43
CA TYR A 115 -13.62 -5.55 9.15
C TYR A 115 -14.94 -5.58 8.35
N PHE A 116 -15.53 -6.77 8.21
CA PHE A 116 -16.80 -6.92 7.51
C PHE A 116 -17.99 -6.35 8.31
N GLU A 117 -17.93 -6.34 9.64
CA GLU A 117 -18.93 -5.69 10.50
C GLU A 117 -19.02 -4.18 10.26
N MET A 118 -17.88 -3.51 10.09
CA MET A 118 -17.85 -2.08 9.83
C MET A 118 -18.39 -1.70 8.45
N THR A 119 -18.34 -2.61 7.49
CA THR A 119 -18.62 -2.28 6.08
C THR A 119 -20.10 -1.89 5.87
N PRO A 120 -21.12 -2.65 6.32
CA PRO A 120 -22.52 -2.23 6.29
C PRO A 120 -22.80 -0.96 7.09
N ALA A 121 -22.14 -0.80 8.24
CA ALA A 121 -22.30 0.38 9.10
C ALA A 121 -21.77 1.65 8.41
N ALA A 122 -20.61 1.55 7.76
CA ALA A 122 -20.03 2.62 6.95
C ALA A 122 -20.89 2.94 5.71
N LEU A 123 -21.47 1.93 5.05
CA LEU A 123 -22.39 2.16 3.93
C LEU A 123 -23.67 2.89 4.34
N LYS A 124 -24.20 2.60 5.53
CA LYS A 124 -25.40 3.27 6.05
C LYS A 124 -25.12 4.70 6.49
N ASN A 125 -23.91 4.99 6.97
CA ASN A 125 -23.50 6.31 7.41
C ASN A 125 -22.05 6.63 6.97
N PRO A 126 -21.86 6.96 5.68
CA PRO A 126 -20.53 7.19 5.12
C PRO A 126 -19.80 8.30 5.85
N ILE A 127 -18.48 8.18 5.92
CA ILE A 127 -17.63 9.23 6.47
C ILE A 127 -17.75 10.47 5.58
N THR A 128 -18.20 11.58 6.17
CA THR A 128 -18.34 12.85 5.46
C THR A 128 -17.00 13.58 5.41
N HIS A 129 -16.87 14.57 4.51
CA HIS A 129 -15.69 15.44 4.49
C HIS A 129 -15.50 16.18 5.81
N GLU A 130 -16.58 16.54 6.49
CA GLU A 130 -16.47 17.25 7.77
C GLU A 130 -16.06 16.30 8.90
N ASP A 131 -16.46 15.03 8.85
CA ASP A 131 -15.92 14.00 9.74
C ASP A 131 -14.41 13.80 9.51
N LEU A 132 -13.96 13.72 8.24
CA LEU A 132 -12.54 13.65 7.90
C LEU A 132 -11.79 14.88 8.39
N ARG A 133 -12.36 16.08 8.16
CA ARG A 133 -11.75 17.34 8.58
C ARG A 133 -11.58 17.40 10.10
N ARG A 134 -12.60 17.01 10.89
CA ARG A 134 -12.43 16.88 12.35
C ARG A 134 -11.36 15.85 12.70
N ALA A 135 -11.37 14.69 12.04
CA ALA A 135 -10.46 13.59 12.34
C ALA A 135 -8.99 13.88 12.03
N PHE A 136 -8.70 14.62 10.96
CA PHE A 136 -7.34 15.01 10.58
C PHE A 136 -6.84 16.26 11.30
N LEU A 137 -7.73 17.19 11.67
CA LEU A 137 -7.35 18.45 12.33
C LEU A 137 -7.36 18.36 13.86
N SER A 138 -7.79 17.24 14.44
CA SER A 138 -7.58 16.96 15.87
C SER A 138 -6.09 16.85 16.21
N PRO A 139 -5.67 17.16 17.46
CA PRO A 139 -4.28 16.98 17.87
C PRO A 139 -3.75 15.57 17.63
N GLU A 140 -4.57 14.56 17.93
CA GLU A 140 -4.26 13.14 17.73
C GLU A 140 -4.17 12.78 16.24
N GLY A 141 -5.08 13.30 15.41
CA GLY A 141 -5.05 13.11 13.97
C GLY A 141 -3.80 13.69 13.33
N ALA A 142 -3.46 14.94 13.66
CA ALA A 142 -2.24 15.59 13.19
C ALA A 142 -0.97 14.82 13.63
N ALA A 143 -0.95 14.32 14.88
CA ALA A 143 0.15 13.50 15.37
C ALA A 143 0.28 12.15 14.63
N ARG A 144 -0.84 11.48 14.32
CA ARG A 144 -0.83 10.24 13.51
C ARG A 144 -0.36 10.48 12.08
N THR A 145 -0.80 11.57 11.45
CA THR A 145 -0.31 11.97 10.12
C THR A 145 1.18 12.35 10.15
N GLN A 146 1.67 12.97 11.22
CA GLN A 146 3.10 13.20 11.41
C GLN A 146 3.87 11.88 11.56
N ALA A 147 3.35 10.91 12.32
CA ALA A 147 3.98 9.61 12.45
C ALA A 147 4.08 8.86 11.12
N LEU A 148 3.06 8.94 10.26
CA LEU A 148 3.13 8.43 8.88
C LEU A 148 4.24 9.10 8.06
N PHE A 149 4.37 10.42 8.17
CA PHE A 149 5.42 11.16 7.49
C PHE A 149 6.81 10.71 7.96
N ASP A 150 7.01 10.60 9.27
CA ASP A 150 8.28 10.18 9.86
C ASP A 150 8.66 8.74 9.48
N ASP A 151 7.68 7.85 9.44
CA ASP A 151 7.83 6.47 8.97
C ASP A 151 8.23 6.41 7.50
N MET A 152 7.57 7.18 6.63
CA MET A 152 7.92 7.30 5.21
C MET A 152 9.36 7.80 5.02
N LEU A 153 9.80 8.79 5.81
CA LEU A 153 11.18 9.28 5.76
C LEU A 153 12.20 8.25 6.25
N ALA A 154 11.86 7.46 7.27
CA ALA A 154 12.72 6.41 7.79
C ALA A 154 12.99 5.33 6.73
N HIS A 155 12.03 5.10 5.83
CA HIS A 155 12.10 4.15 4.73
C HIS A 155 12.57 4.76 3.40
N ALA A 156 13.21 5.93 3.44
CA ALA A 156 13.74 6.58 2.25
C ALA A 156 14.83 5.73 1.55
N ILE A 157 14.70 5.58 0.23
CA ILE A 157 15.66 4.88 -0.62
C ILE A 157 16.74 5.88 -1.05
N ARG A 158 18.00 5.54 -0.79
CA ARG A 158 19.14 6.42 -1.04
C ARG A 158 19.99 5.91 -2.19
N THR A 159 20.27 6.76 -3.16
CA THR A 159 21.23 6.50 -4.24
C THR A 159 22.23 7.65 -4.36
N PRO A 160 23.35 7.48 -5.08
CA PRO A 160 24.33 8.55 -5.25
C PRO A 160 23.67 9.82 -5.84
N GLY A 161 23.61 10.89 -5.05
CA GLY A 161 23.06 12.18 -5.47
C GLY A 161 21.53 12.31 -5.40
N LYS A 162 20.79 11.29 -4.91
CA LYS A 162 19.33 11.34 -4.81
C LYS A 162 18.81 10.62 -3.57
N VAL A 163 17.75 11.16 -2.99
CA VAL A 163 16.92 10.50 -1.98
C VAL A 163 15.53 10.38 -2.55
N ILE A 164 15.02 9.15 -2.53
CA ILE A 164 13.67 8.79 -2.97
C ILE A 164 12.86 8.50 -1.71
N PHE A 165 11.70 9.14 -1.60
CA PHE A 165 10.73 8.84 -0.57
C PHE A 165 9.63 8.04 -1.26
N PRO A 166 9.48 6.74 -0.96
CA PRO A 166 8.45 5.96 -1.59
C PRO A 166 7.07 6.40 -1.09
N GLU A 167 6.06 6.25 -1.95
CA GLU A 167 4.69 6.38 -1.51
C GLU A 167 4.33 5.26 -0.51
N THR A 168 3.36 5.55 0.33
CA THR A 168 2.82 4.61 1.32
C THR A 168 1.31 4.66 1.23
N GLY A 169 0.63 3.55 1.51
CA GLY A 169 -0.82 3.53 1.45
C GLY A 169 -1.42 2.38 2.23
N GLY A 170 -2.74 2.32 2.18
CA GLY A 170 -3.52 1.28 2.83
C GLY A 170 -4.96 1.68 3.04
N LYS A 171 -5.50 1.34 4.21
CA LYS A 171 -6.89 1.62 4.59
C LYS A 171 -6.99 2.54 5.78
N ALA A 172 -8.04 3.34 5.80
CA ALA A 172 -8.30 4.26 6.88
C ALA A 172 -9.63 3.95 7.58
N THR A 173 -9.66 4.16 8.89
CA THR A 173 -10.89 4.17 9.68
C THR A 173 -10.97 5.44 10.51
N VAL A 174 -12.17 5.85 10.90
CA VAL A 174 -12.38 6.94 11.86
C VAL A 174 -13.15 6.40 13.05
N HIS A 175 -12.58 6.56 14.24
CA HIS A 175 -13.14 6.17 15.52
C HIS A 175 -12.96 7.33 16.51
N ASP A 176 -14.04 7.74 17.19
CA ASP A 176 -14.04 8.86 18.14
C ASP A 176 -13.39 10.16 17.60
N ASP A 177 -13.72 10.54 16.35
CA ASP A 177 -13.13 11.69 15.65
C ASP A 177 -11.58 11.63 15.55
N VAL A 178 -10.99 10.43 15.51
CA VAL A 178 -9.57 10.21 15.23
C VAL A 178 -9.41 9.29 14.03
N ILE A 179 -8.56 9.69 13.09
CA ILE A 179 -8.18 8.88 11.92
C ILE A 179 -7.22 7.76 12.34
N ASP A 180 -7.45 6.54 11.86
CA ASP A 180 -6.52 5.40 11.98
C ASP A 180 -6.05 4.95 10.62
N PHE A 181 -4.78 4.55 10.53
CA PHE A 181 -4.12 4.16 9.29
C PHE A 181 -3.62 2.73 9.38
N HIS A 182 -4.26 1.86 8.61
CA HIS A 182 -3.87 0.48 8.41
C HIS A 182 -2.99 0.42 7.17
N GLN A 183 -1.68 0.52 7.36
CA GLN A 183 -0.72 0.49 6.25
C GLN A 183 -0.68 -0.90 5.61
N VAL A 184 -0.75 -0.93 4.28
CA VAL A 184 -0.53 -2.14 3.48
C VAL A 184 0.89 -2.12 2.92
N PRO A 185 1.70 -3.18 3.15
CA PRO A 185 3.04 -3.27 2.61
C PRO A 185 3.05 -3.10 1.09
N ASP A 186 4.01 -2.32 0.60
CA ASP A 186 4.28 -2.19 -0.82
C ASP A 186 5.35 -3.20 -1.22
N MET A 187 4.94 -4.17 -2.03
CA MET A 187 5.79 -5.28 -2.45
C MET A 187 6.88 -4.88 -3.45
N THR A 188 6.84 -3.64 -3.97
CA THR A 188 7.93 -3.08 -4.77
C THR A 188 9.11 -2.60 -3.91
N ARG A 189 8.90 -2.32 -2.62
CA ARG A 189 9.97 -1.76 -1.76
C ARG A 189 11.17 -2.69 -1.58
N PRO A 190 11.02 -4.00 -1.29
CA PRO A 190 12.19 -4.87 -1.17
C PRO A 190 13.06 -4.90 -2.44
N PRO A 191 12.51 -5.12 -3.67
CA PRO A 191 13.32 -5.07 -4.88
C PRO A 191 13.89 -3.67 -5.17
N LEU A 192 13.14 -2.58 -4.97
CA LEU A 192 13.66 -1.21 -5.16
C LEU A 192 14.85 -0.90 -4.23
N SER A 193 14.75 -1.31 -2.95
CA SER A 193 15.86 -1.16 -1.99
C SER A 193 17.10 -1.92 -2.46
N ARG A 194 16.93 -3.15 -2.97
CA ARG A 194 18.04 -3.94 -3.49
C ARG A 194 18.66 -3.34 -4.76
N ILE A 195 17.85 -2.76 -5.65
CA ILE A 195 18.31 -2.03 -6.84
C ILE A 195 19.14 -0.80 -6.41
N ALA A 196 18.67 -0.04 -5.43
CA ALA A 196 19.37 1.12 -4.91
C ALA A 196 20.70 0.75 -4.24
N GLU A 197 20.75 -0.35 -3.48
CA GLU A 197 21.99 -0.89 -2.92
C GLU A 197 23.02 -1.23 -4.01
N VAL A 198 22.58 -1.81 -5.13
CA VAL A 198 23.48 -2.10 -6.27
C VAL A 198 23.99 -0.81 -6.90
N LEU A 199 23.12 0.19 -7.07
CA LEU A 199 23.49 1.50 -7.62
C LEU A 199 24.41 2.32 -6.71
N SER A 200 24.37 2.09 -5.40
CA SER A 200 25.20 2.80 -4.42
C SER A 200 26.70 2.48 -4.51
N ASP A 201 27.05 1.36 -5.16
CA ASP A 201 28.44 0.92 -5.39
C ASP A 201 28.68 0.73 -6.89
N PRO A 202 29.00 1.81 -7.63
CA PRO A 202 29.17 1.77 -9.08
C PRO A 202 30.19 0.74 -9.58
N ASP A 203 31.24 0.50 -8.80
CA ASP A 203 32.32 -0.43 -9.14
C ASP A 203 31.85 -1.89 -9.07
N ARG A 204 30.78 -2.18 -8.31
CA ARG A 204 30.25 -3.52 -8.12
C ARG A 204 28.99 -3.82 -8.93
N ILE A 205 28.39 -2.84 -9.61
CA ILE A 205 27.17 -3.03 -10.43
C ILE A 205 27.29 -4.27 -11.33
N MET A 206 28.40 -4.40 -12.05
CA MET A 206 28.61 -5.49 -13.01
C MET A 206 28.80 -6.87 -12.37
N SER A 207 29.32 -6.92 -11.14
CA SER A 207 29.49 -8.14 -10.35
C SER A 207 28.21 -8.56 -9.63
N ARG A 208 27.32 -7.61 -9.33
CA ARG A 208 26.05 -7.80 -8.62
C ARG A 208 24.83 -7.89 -9.55
N ALA A 209 25.04 -7.94 -10.87
CA ALA A 209 23.94 -8.12 -11.83
C ALA A 209 23.11 -9.38 -11.56
N GLY A 210 23.74 -10.45 -11.03
CA GLY A 210 23.04 -11.66 -10.61
C GLY A 210 22.04 -11.42 -9.46
N ASP A 211 22.39 -10.56 -8.50
CA ASP A 211 21.48 -10.18 -7.41
C ASP A 211 20.20 -9.53 -7.96
N VAL A 212 20.34 -8.68 -8.99
CA VAL A 212 19.21 -7.99 -9.62
C VAL A 212 18.40 -8.96 -10.49
N SER A 213 19.04 -9.90 -11.17
CA SER A 213 18.33 -10.96 -11.91
C SER A 213 17.48 -11.82 -10.99
N GLU A 214 17.97 -12.12 -9.79
CA GLU A 214 17.24 -12.93 -8.80
C GLU A 214 15.96 -12.25 -8.31
N LEU A 215 15.87 -10.92 -8.34
CA LEU A 215 14.64 -10.19 -8.01
C LEU A 215 13.47 -10.56 -8.92
N TYR A 216 13.69 -10.80 -10.22
CA TYR A 216 12.62 -11.24 -11.13
C TYR A 216 12.08 -12.63 -10.79
N ARG A 217 12.86 -13.44 -10.07
CA ARG A 217 12.44 -14.77 -9.61
C ARG A 217 11.72 -14.68 -8.26
N LEU A 218 12.22 -13.85 -7.35
CA LEU A 218 11.68 -13.68 -6.00
C LEU A 218 10.41 -12.83 -5.97
N TYR A 219 10.35 -11.80 -6.80
CA TYR A 219 9.28 -10.79 -6.82
C TYR A 219 8.76 -10.57 -8.26
N PRO A 220 8.22 -11.61 -8.92
CA PRO A 220 7.88 -11.54 -10.35
C PRO A 220 6.86 -10.44 -10.67
N GLN A 221 5.85 -10.26 -9.81
CA GLN A 221 4.81 -9.25 -9.99
C GLN A 221 5.36 -7.84 -9.76
N ALA A 222 5.97 -7.59 -8.61
CA ALA A 222 6.57 -6.29 -8.31
C ALA A 222 7.64 -5.87 -9.34
N MET A 223 8.44 -6.81 -9.86
CA MET A 223 9.41 -6.52 -10.92
C MET A 223 8.78 -6.26 -12.28
N ALA A 224 7.55 -6.75 -12.53
CA ALA A 224 6.80 -6.38 -13.73
C ALA A 224 6.36 -4.92 -13.68
N ASP A 225 6.00 -4.42 -12.49
CA ASP A 225 5.64 -3.02 -12.30
C ASP A 225 6.88 -2.12 -12.28
N ILE A 226 7.95 -2.53 -11.59
CA ILE A 226 9.20 -1.78 -11.51
C ILE A 226 9.87 -1.61 -12.88
N ASP A 227 9.84 -2.67 -13.69
CA ASP A 227 10.41 -2.69 -15.02
C ASP A 227 9.33 -2.88 -16.09
N ALA A 228 8.28 -2.06 -16.02
CA ALA A 228 7.17 -2.11 -16.98
C ALA A 228 7.62 -1.98 -18.44
N SER A 229 8.73 -1.27 -18.70
CA SER A 229 9.33 -1.13 -20.03
C SER A 229 10.17 -2.34 -20.48
N GLY A 230 10.53 -3.24 -19.56
CA GLY A 230 11.43 -4.36 -19.80
C GLY A 230 12.90 -3.97 -20.00
N LEU A 231 13.28 -2.70 -19.81
CA LEU A 231 14.63 -2.19 -20.04
C LEU A 231 15.66 -2.88 -19.14
N LEU A 232 15.35 -3.04 -17.85
CA LEU A 232 16.26 -3.68 -16.90
C LEU A 232 16.38 -5.18 -17.18
N ARG A 233 15.26 -5.86 -17.47
CA ARG A 233 15.25 -7.27 -17.86
C ARG A 233 16.05 -7.51 -19.14
N ASP A 234 15.91 -6.64 -20.13
CA ASP A 234 16.66 -6.72 -21.39
C ASP A 234 18.16 -6.50 -21.19
N ALA A 235 18.52 -5.51 -20.37
CA ALA A 235 19.90 -5.21 -20.01
C ALA A 235 20.60 -6.42 -19.35
N LEU A 236 19.93 -7.05 -18.38
CA LEU A 236 20.43 -8.23 -17.68
C LEU A 236 20.52 -9.45 -18.60
N THR A 237 19.48 -9.72 -19.38
CA THR A 237 19.42 -10.90 -20.26
C THR A 237 20.47 -10.86 -21.37
N LYS A 238 20.72 -9.67 -21.95
CA LYS A 238 21.71 -9.50 -23.03
C LYS A 238 23.14 -9.36 -22.51
N LEU A 239 23.35 -9.21 -21.21
CA LEU A 239 24.67 -8.96 -20.63
C LEU A 239 25.70 -10.06 -20.97
N PRO A 240 25.41 -11.38 -20.82
CA PRO A 240 26.36 -12.44 -21.17
C PRO A 240 26.77 -12.40 -22.65
N ALA A 241 25.80 -12.23 -23.54
CA ALA A 241 26.04 -12.17 -24.98
C ALA A 241 26.86 -10.92 -25.37
N ARG A 242 26.66 -9.78 -24.73
CA ARG A 242 27.45 -8.56 -24.98
C ARG A 242 28.90 -8.71 -24.46
N ARG A 243 29.10 -9.35 -23.31
CA ARG A 243 30.44 -9.70 -22.80
C ARG A 243 31.18 -10.64 -23.77
N ALA A 244 30.51 -11.69 -24.25
CA ALA A 244 31.09 -12.63 -25.22
C ALA A 244 31.51 -11.96 -26.54
N ARG A 245 30.80 -10.89 -26.96
CA ARG A 245 31.15 -10.08 -28.15
C ARG A 245 32.26 -9.05 -27.90
N GLY A 246 32.86 -9.01 -26.72
CA GLY A 246 33.92 -8.05 -26.38
C GLY A 246 33.44 -6.62 -26.24
N THR A 247 32.16 -6.39 -25.88
CA THR A 247 31.67 -5.03 -25.62
C THR A 247 32.46 -4.41 -24.46
N PRO A 248 32.99 -3.17 -24.59
CA PRO A 248 33.78 -2.54 -23.53
C PRO A 248 33.01 -2.47 -22.21
N GLU A 249 33.68 -2.78 -21.09
CA GLU A 249 33.05 -2.83 -19.77
C GLU A 249 32.42 -1.49 -19.37
N ALA A 250 33.07 -0.37 -19.68
CA ALA A 250 32.52 0.97 -19.45
C ALA A 250 31.17 1.21 -20.15
N GLN A 251 30.97 0.63 -21.34
CA GLN A 251 29.70 0.73 -22.05
C GLN A 251 28.62 -0.14 -21.40
N LEU A 252 28.98 -1.32 -20.93
CA LEU A 252 28.08 -2.22 -20.20
C LEU A 252 27.64 -1.59 -18.87
N LEU A 253 28.59 -1.01 -18.14
CA LEU A 253 28.33 -0.30 -16.89
C LEU A 253 27.37 0.86 -17.10
N LYS A 254 27.59 1.69 -18.13
CA LYS A 254 26.69 2.80 -18.45
C LYS A 254 25.26 2.34 -18.73
N LEU A 255 25.10 1.24 -19.48
CA LEU A 255 23.79 0.69 -19.79
C LEU A 255 23.10 0.10 -18.56
N MET A 256 23.82 -0.66 -17.74
CA MET A 256 23.27 -1.21 -16.50
C MET A 256 22.87 -0.11 -15.52
N LYS A 257 23.72 0.90 -15.35
CA LYS A 257 23.43 2.07 -14.51
C LYS A 257 22.16 2.77 -14.96
N LEU A 258 22.05 3.08 -16.26
CA LEU A 258 20.84 3.69 -16.83
C LEU A 258 19.60 2.85 -16.56
N ALA A 259 19.67 1.54 -16.79
CA ALA A 259 18.52 0.66 -16.61
C ALA A 259 18.06 0.58 -15.15
N LEU A 260 19.01 0.50 -14.20
CA LEU A 260 18.72 0.49 -12.76
C LEU A 260 18.18 1.85 -12.30
N GLU A 261 18.74 2.96 -12.79
CA GLU A 261 18.26 4.31 -12.48
C GLU A 261 16.82 4.50 -12.99
N THR A 262 16.55 4.14 -14.25
CA THR A 262 15.19 4.22 -14.82
C THR A 262 14.18 3.38 -14.04
N ALA A 263 14.55 2.17 -13.61
CA ALA A 263 13.69 1.32 -12.78
C ALA A 263 13.36 1.98 -11.42
N LEU A 264 14.35 2.61 -10.77
CA LEU A 264 14.09 3.34 -9.52
C LEU A 264 13.22 4.58 -9.74
N GLU A 265 13.45 5.33 -10.81
CA GLU A 265 12.74 6.59 -11.04
C GLU A 265 11.27 6.37 -11.36
N ASN A 266 10.96 5.40 -12.23
CA ASN A 266 9.59 5.13 -12.67
C ASN A 266 8.69 4.51 -11.60
N SER A 267 9.28 4.05 -10.49
CA SER A 267 8.57 3.32 -9.43
C SER A 267 8.67 4.01 -8.09
N SER A 268 9.33 5.16 -8.04
CA SER A 268 9.51 5.94 -6.81
C SER A 268 8.27 6.74 -6.41
N ASP A 269 7.39 7.01 -7.37
CA ASP A 269 6.18 7.83 -7.27
C ASP A 269 4.91 7.00 -7.42
N SER A 270 4.98 5.69 -7.17
CA SER A 270 3.82 4.81 -7.21
C SER A 270 3.74 3.93 -5.97
N TRP A 271 2.51 3.73 -5.51
CA TRP A 271 2.16 2.72 -4.53
C TRP A 271 1.20 1.71 -5.18
N ILE A 272 1.48 0.42 -5.00
CA ILE A 272 0.69 -0.66 -5.56
C ILE A 272 0.03 -1.43 -4.42
N LEU A 273 -1.30 -1.51 -4.48
CA LEU A 273 -2.10 -2.29 -3.57
C LEU A 273 -2.21 -3.72 -4.07
N GLU A 274 -1.50 -4.64 -3.42
CA GLU A 274 -1.63 -6.07 -3.69
C GLU A 274 -2.79 -6.66 -2.87
N PRO A 275 -3.78 -7.31 -3.53
CA PRO A 275 -4.90 -8.00 -2.88
C PRO A 275 -4.52 -8.89 -1.68
N GLU A 276 -3.44 -9.64 -1.83
CA GLU A 276 -2.98 -10.56 -0.79
C GLU A 276 -2.47 -9.80 0.44
N GLU A 277 -1.71 -8.73 0.24
CA GLU A 277 -1.21 -7.90 1.34
C GLU A 277 -2.34 -7.13 2.02
N GLU A 278 -3.32 -6.66 1.26
CA GLU A 278 -4.53 -6.04 1.79
C GLU A 278 -5.31 -7.02 2.69
N PHE A 279 -5.42 -8.27 2.26
CA PHE A 279 -6.01 -9.34 3.06
C PHE A 279 -5.22 -9.62 4.35
N LYS A 280 -3.88 -9.69 4.28
CA LYS A 280 -3.01 -9.88 5.45
C LYS A 280 -3.24 -8.80 6.49
N VAL A 281 -3.33 -7.53 6.06
CA VAL A 281 -3.64 -6.41 6.96
C VAL A 281 -5.00 -6.58 7.62
N ILE A 282 -6.01 -7.08 6.89
CA ILE A 282 -7.34 -7.33 7.45
C ILE A 282 -7.34 -8.42 8.51
N ALA A 283 -6.59 -9.50 8.29
CA ALA A 283 -6.45 -10.58 9.25
C ALA A 283 -5.60 -10.18 10.47
N ARG A 284 -4.65 -9.27 10.30
CA ARG A 284 -3.70 -8.84 11.33
C ARG A 284 -4.26 -7.76 12.26
N ASP A 285 -4.90 -6.74 11.69
CA ASP A 285 -5.20 -5.51 12.41
C ASP A 285 -6.55 -5.56 13.14
N VAL A 286 -6.64 -4.80 14.23
CA VAL A 286 -7.91 -4.58 14.92
C VAL A 286 -8.68 -3.50 14.18
N TRP A 287 -9.93 -3.79 13.82
CA TRP A 287 -10.77 -2.88 13.05
C TRP A 287 -11.85 -2.25 13.93
N ARG A 288 -11.95 -0.92 13.91
CA ARG A 288 -12.92 -0.16 14.72
C ARG A 288 -13.45 1.08 13.98
N GLY A 289 -14.62 1.54 14.40
CA GLY A 289 -15.19 2.79 13.91
C GLY A 289 -15.84 2.63 12.54
N ARG A 290 -15.65 3.63 11.68
CA ARG A 290 -16.21 3.68 10.32
C ARG A 290 -15.12 3.67 9.28
N TYR A 291 -15.32 2.91 8.20
CA TYR A 291 -14.40 2.91 7.07
C TYR A 291 -14.32 4.30 6.42
N ALA A 292 -13.11 4.77 6.20
CA ALA A 292 -12.81 6.09 5.65
C ALA A 292 -12.15 6.02 4.26
N GLY A 293 -12.04 4.82 3.68
CA GLY A 293 -11.51 4.61 2.34
C GLY A 293 -10.10 4.06 2.29
N HIS A 294 -9.65 3.83 1.06
CA HIS A 294 -8.22 3.67 0.78
C HIS A 294 -7.51 5.00 0.93
N TRP A 295 -6.22 4.96 1.23
CA TRP A 295 -5.39 6.15 1.26
C TRP A 295 -4.00 5.86 0.73
N HIS A 296 -3.35 6.90 0.21
CA HIS A 296 -1.91 6.89 0.00
C HIS A 296 -1.31 8.28 0.23
N THR A 297 0.02 8.33 0.33
CA THR A 297 0.79 9.55 0.57
C THR A 297 1.53 10.00 -0.66
N HIS A 298 1.48 11.30 -0.95
CA HIS A 298 2.43 11.95 -1.83
C HIS A 298 3.60 12.52 -0.99
N PRO A 299 4.81 11.99 -1.15
CA PRO A 299 5.99 12.45 -0.45
C PRO A 299 6.40 13.86 -0.91
N PRO A 300 7.04 14.67 -0.05
CA PRO A 300 7.64 15.92 -0.47
C PRO A 300 8.92 15.64 -1.27
N GLY A 301 9.24 16.52 -2.21
CA GLY A 301 10.53 16.47 -2.90
C GLY A 301 11.65 17.01 -2.01
N LEU A 302 12.87 16.50 -2.16
CA LEU A 302 14.08 17.04 -1.53
C LEU A 302 15.01 17.63 -2.60
N SER A 303 15.40 18.90 -2.43
CA SER A 303 16.40 19.57 -3.25
C SER A 303 17.51 20.19 -2.39
N PRO A 304 18.65 20.60 -3.00
CA PRO A 304 19.71 21.30 -2.28
C PRO A 304 19.22 22.57 -1.56
N GLU A 305 18.22 23.25 -2.11
CA GLU A 305 17.64 24.50 -1.61
C GLU A 305 16.63 24.26 -0.48
N GLY A 306 16.08 23.05 -0.35
CA GLY A 306 15.07 22.76 0.67
C GLY A 306 14.14 21.60 0.33
N TRP A 307 13.10 21.48 1.13
CA TRP A 307 11.97 20.61 0.82
C TRP A 307 11.01 21.31 -0.15
N LYS A 308 10.53 20.55 -1.13
CA LYS A 308 9.49 20.95 -2.08
C LYS A 308 8.17 20.27 -1.70
N ALA A 309 7.10 21.05 -1.69
CA ALA A 309 5.74 20.55 -1.53
C ALA A 309 5.42 19.40 -2.49
N ALA A 310 4.75 18.37 -1.97
CA ALA A 310 4.13 17.33 -2.77
C ALA A 310 3.01 17.89 -3.67
N GLY A 311 2.72 17.18 -4.76
CA GLY A 311 1.64 17.55 -5.69
C GLY A 311 0.25 17.14 -5.19
N PRO A 312 -0.82 17.71 -5.78
CA PRO A 312 -2.19 17.22 -5.61
C PRO A 312 -2.35 15.81 -6.22
N PRO A 313 -3.53 15.16 -6.04
CA PRO A 313 -3.85 13.88 -6.69
C PRO A 313 -3.58 13.90 -8.20
N SER A 314 -2.98 12.82 -8.68
CA SER A 314 -2.68 12.56 -10.08
C SER A 314 -3.91 12.08 -10.86
N GLY A 315 -3.78 11.97 -12.18
CA GLY A 315 -4.79 11.33 -13.04
C GLY A 315 -5.14 9.91 -12.61
N PRO A 316 -4.14 9.03 -12.39
CA PRO A 316 -4.34 7.70 -11.83
C PRO A 316 -5.10 7.70 -10.49
N ASP A 317 -4.79 8.61 -9.56
CA ASP A 317 -5.48 8.67 -8.26
C ASP A 317 -6.97 8.98 -8.43
N MET A 318 -7.29 9.94 -9.31
CA MET A 318 -8.67 10.31 -9.61
C MET A 318 -9.44 9.18 -10.28
N GLU A 319 -8.80 8.43 -11.17
CA GLU A 319 -9.41 7.27 -11.83
C GLU A 319 -9.61 6.11 -10.84
N ASN A 320 -8.64 5.85 -9.97
CA ASN A 320 -8.76 4.86 -8.90
C ASN A 320 -9.94 5.22 -7.98
N ALA A 321 -10.01 6.47 -7.50
CA ALA A 321 -11.12 6.93 -6.67
C ALA A 321 -12.48 6.81 -7.36
N ARG A 322 -12.56 7.11 -8.66
CA ARG A 322 -13.77 6.95 -9.46
C ARG A 322 -14.26 5.49 -9.49
N GLN A 323 -13.32 4.54 -9.56
CA GLN A 323 -13.60 3.10 -9.62
C GLN A 323 -13.84 2.45 -8.24
N SER A 324 -13.03 2.80 -7.23
CA SER A 324 -13.01 2.13 -5.92
C SER A 324 -13.86 2.83 -4.85
N GLY A 325 -14.24 4.09 -5.07
CA GLY A 325 -15.10 4.84 -4.18
C GLY A 325 -14.34 5.79 -3.24
N GLN A 326 -14.42 5.54 -1.94
CA GLN A 326 -13.81 6.44 -0.95
C GLN A 326 -12.28 6.28 -0.96
N PHE A 327 -11.60 7.35 -1.37
CA PHE A 327 -10.14 7.37 -1.55
C PHE A 327 -9.57 8.71 -1.07
N LEU A 328 -8.46 8.64 -0.35
CA LEU A 328 -7.77 9.78 0.26
C LEU A 328 -6.34 9.90 -0.28
N THR A 329 -5.91 11.11 -0.61
CA THR A 329 -4.50 11.38 -0.91
C THR A 329 -3.93 12.35 0.10
N LEU A 330 -2.85 11.97 0.77
CA LEU A 330 -2.17 12.77 1.79
C LEU A 330 -0.90 13.38 1.18
N SER A 331 -0.93 14.66 0.86
CA SER A 331 0.21 15.39 0.29
C SER A 331 0.98 16.11 1.40
N PHE A 332 2.27 15.79 1.55
CA PHE A 332 3.12 16.43 2.56
C PHE A 332 3.78 17.71 2.04
N HIS A 333 3.80 18.73 2.89
CA HIS A 333 4.34 20.05 2.60
C HIS A 333 5.33 20.50 3.69
N PRO A 334 6.31 21.37 3.38
CA PRO A 334 7.21 21.93 4.39
C PRO A 334 6.50 22.63 5.55
N GLU A 335 5.30 23.16 5.32
CA GLU A 335 4.50 23.89 6.30
C GLU A 335 3.34 23.07 6.92
N GLY A 336 3.12 21.83 6.48
CA GLY A 336 2.05 20.96 6.98
C GLY A 336 1.71 19.82 6.02
N PHE A 337 0.41 19.50 5.91
CA PHE A 337 -0.08 18.52 4.95
C PHE A 337 -1.43 18.93 4.38
N ASP A 338 -1.73 18.47 3.17
CA ASP A 338 -3.05 18.53 2.55
C ASP A 338 -3.62 17.12 2.45
N VAL A 339 -4.90 16.96 2.77
CA VAL A 339 -5.66 15.73 2.54
C VAL A 339 -6.71 16.02 1.49
N TYR A 340 -6.69 15.25 0.42
CA TYR A 340 -7.66 15.31 -0.65
C TYR A 340 -8.66 14.17 -0.48
N ASP A 341 -9.92 14.55 -0.25
CA ASP A 341 -11.06 13.65 -0.24
C ASP A 341 -11.59 13.52 -1.67
N LEU A 342 -11.33 12.36 -2.28
CA LEU A 342 -11.74 12.02 -3.65
C LEU A 342 -13.09 11.30 -3.72
N SER A 343 -13.78 11.10 -2.58
CA SER A 343 -15.05 10.36 -2.53
C SER A 343 -16.14 10.93 -3.45
N GLY A 344 -16.08 12.23 -3.76
CA GLY A 344 -16.98 12.88 -4.68
C GLY A 344 -16.86 12.42 -6.15
N LEU A 345 -15.81 11.67 -6.50
CA LEU A 345 -15.60 11.10 -7.84
C LEU A 345 -16.24 9.72 -8.00
N ALA A 346 -16.61 9.05 -6.91
CA ALA A 346 -17.07 7.67 -6.90
C ALA A 346 -18.25 7.45 -7.86
N GLY A 347 -18.11 6.50 -8.79
CA GLY A 347 -19.17 6.09 -9.71
C GLY A 347 -19.54 7.14 -10.77
N LEU A 348 -18.80 8.25 -10.89
CA LEU A 348 -19.03 9.22 -11.96
C LEU A 348 -18.63 8.63 -13.32
N PRO A 349 -19.33 9.01 -14.41
CA PRO A 349 -18.97 8.59 -15.76
C PRO A 349 -17.64 9.19 -16.23
N GLU A 350 -17.29 10.38 -15.74
CA GLU A 350 -16.09 11.12 -16.10
C GLU A 350 -15.47 11.77 -14.85
N ILE A 351 -14.17 12.09 -14.90
CA ILE A 351 -13.47 12.75 -13.80
C ILE A 351 -13.85 14.23 -13.76
N GLU A 352 -14.44 14.67 -12.64
CA GLU A 352 -14.78 16.08 -12.37
C GLU A 352 -13.91 16.63 -11.22
N PRO A 353 -12.78 17.32 -11.48
CA PRO A 353 -11.88 17.80 -10.43
C PRO A 353 -12.54 18.72 -9.38
N ALA A 354 -13.63 19.39 -9.74
CA ALA A 354 -14.40 20.24 -8.83
C ALA A 354 -15.09 19.46 -7.68
N ARG A 355 -15.17 18.13 -7.78
CA ARG A 355 -15.70 17.24 -6.73
C ARG A 355 -14.68 16.90 -5.67
N ILE A 356 -13.40 17.18 -5.92
CA ILE A 356 -12.31 16.93 -4.98
C ILE A 356 -12.34 18.00 -3.90
N ARG A 357 -12.38 17.56 -2.64
CA ARG A 357 -12.38 18.46 -1.48
C ARG A 357 -11.06 18.37 -0.74
N LYS A 358 -10.59 19.49 -0.21
CA LYS A 358 -9.27 19.59 0.41
C LYS A 358 -9.34 20.02 1.86
N ILE A 359 -8.63 19.31 2.73
CA ILE A 359 -8.37 19.67 4.13
C ILE A 359 -6.90 20.07 4.22
N SER A 360 -6.61 21.23 4.80
CA SER A 360 -5.25 21.72 4.96
C SER A 360 -4.91 21.89 6.44
N TYR A 361 -3.85 21.23 6.88
CA TYR A 361 -3.22 21.44 8.18
C TYR A 361 -1.93 22.23 7.99
N ARG A 362 -1.72 23.29 8.78
CA ARG A 362 -0.50 24.12 8.73
C ARG A 362 -0.05 24.45 10.14
N SER A 363 1.25 24.28 10.43
CA SER A 363 1.79 24.46 11.78
C SER A 363 3.25 24.93 11.78
N ALA A 364 3.59 25.82 12.71
CA ALA A 364 4.97 26.24 12.93
C ALA A 364 5.83 25.06 13.44
N GLN A 365 5.28 24.23 14.32
CA GLN A 365 5.96 23.03 14.83
C GLN A 365 6.30 22.05 13.70
N TRP A 366 5.38 21.86 12.75
CA TRP A 366 5.62 21.04 11.56
C TRP A 366 6.74 21.61 10.69
N ARG A 367 6.74 22.93 10.48
CA ARG A 367 7.81 23.61 9.72
C ARG A 367 9.18 23.42 10.36
N GLU A 368 9.28 23.58 11.67
CA GLU A 368 10.51 23.35 12.40
C GLU A 368 10.99 21.89 12.30
N HIS A 369 10.06 20.95 12.33
CA HIS A 369 10.34 19.52 12.14
C HIS A 369 10.97 19.25 10.76
N PHE A 370 10.37 19.75 9.68
CA PHE A 370 10.91 19.67 8.31
C PHE A 370 12.30 20.30 8.17
N GLN A 371 12.54 21.46 8.80
CA GLN A 371 13.83 22.14 8.76
C GLN A 371 14.94 21.34 9.47
N LYS A 372 14.63 20.74 10.63
CA LYS A 372 15.56 19.84 11.33
C LYS A 372 15.90 18.62 10.48
N LEU A 373 14.92 18.07 9.78
CA LEU A 373 15.11 16.93 8.87
C LEU A 373 15.98 17.29 7.67
N HIS A 374 15.76 18.45 7.04
CA HIS A 374 16.58 18.91 5.90
C HIS A 374 18.07 18.96 6.27
N SER A 375 18.37 19.55 7.43
CA SER A 375 19.73 19.68 7.96
C SER A 375 20.40 18.31 8.11
N ARG A 376 19.70 17.35 8.74
CA ARG A 376 20.20 15.97 8.92
C ARG A 376 20.43 15.25 7.59
N MET A 377 19.54 15.43 6.61
CA MET A 377 19.66 14.76 5.31
C MET A 377 20.81 15.33 4.47
N LYS A 378 21.08 16.64 4.58
CA LYS A 378 22.24 17.28 3.94
C LYS A 378 23.57 16.76 4.48
N ASP A 379 23.66 16.58 5.80
CA ASP A 379 24.87 16.05 6.46
C ASP A 379 25.10 14.57 6.11
N SER A 380 24.01 13.82 5.91
CA SER A 380 24.05 12.41 5.50
C SER A 380 24.45 12.22 4.04
N ALA A 381 24.08 13.15 3.15
CA ALA A 381 24.43 13.10 1.73
C ALA A 381 25.88 13.53 1.45
N SER A 382 26.54 14.18 2.41
CA SER A 382 27.92 14.67 2.31
C SER A 382 28.95 13.76 3.01
N SER A 383 28.50 12.73 3.73
CA SER A 383 29.37 11.70 4.30
C SER A 383 29.16 10.39 3.52
N PRO A 384 30.17 9.85 2.82
CA PRO A 384 30.05 8.51 2.25
C PRO A 384 29.90 7.54 3.42
N SER A 385 28.78 6.82 3.45
CA SER A 385 28.54 5.76 4.43
C SER A 385 29.67 4.74 4.32
N ARG A 386 30.60 4.79 5.28
CA ARG A 386 31.47 3.65 5.59
C ARG A 386 30.61 2.64 6.33
N ASN A 387 30.11 1.64 5.62
CA ASN A 387 29.81 0.34 6.19
C ASN A 387 30.88 -0.64 5.73
#